data_AF-A0AA94WND1-F1
#
_entry.id   AF-A0AA94WND1-F1
#
_cell.length_a   1.000
_cell.length_b   1.000
_cell.length_c   1.000
_cell.angle_alpha   90.00
_cell.angle_beta   90.00
_cell.angle_gamma   90.00
#
_symmetry.space_group_name_H-M   'P 1'
#
loop_
_entity.id
_entity.type
_entity.pdbx_description
1 polymer ?
#
loop_
_entity_poly.entity_id
_entity_poly.type
_entity_poly.pdbx_seq_one_letter_code
_entity_poly.pdbx_strand_id
1 'polypeptide(L)'
;MKKKHKNNQRPLTNKKEEKISLKDQLEGDVYSKLKSMKDQLVQTEQKHKAEEAERKKEEKRLKEKNKSFEELFAESNQNWKEFK
;
A
#
# COMPACT_ATOMS: atom_id res chain seq x y z
N MET A 1 65.27 -40.11 4.03
CA MET A 1 63.82 -39.99 4.34
C MET A 1 63.17 -39.12 3.28
N LYS A 2 62.13 -39.59 2.61
CA LYS A 2 61.50 -38.91 1.46
C LYS A 2 60.01 -38.75 1.73
N LYS A 3 59.42 -37.67 1.17
CA LYS A 3 57.97 -37.43 0.89
C LYS A 3 57.13 -36.93 2.10
N LYS A 4 56.26 -35.91 2.02
CA LYS A 4 55.62 -35.18 0.91
C LYS A 4 55.21 -33.75 1.36
N HIS A 5 55.42 -32.74 0.53
CA HIS A 5 54.67 -31.48 0.62
C HIS A 5 53.29 -31.68 -0.04
N LYS A 6 52.22 -31.52 0.75
CA LYS A 6 50.84 -31.45 0.24
C LYS A 6 50.65 -30.07 -0.39
N ASN A 7 50.72 -30.02 -1.72
CA ASN A 7 50.30 -28.86 -2.50
C ASN A 7 48.77 -28.75 -2.41
N ASN A 8 48.28 -27.75 -1.68
CA ASN A 8 46.86 -27.48 -1.52
C ASN A 8 46.41 -26.59 -2.69
N GLN A 9 46.11 -27.23 -3.83
CA GLN A 9 45.50 -26.59 -4.99
C GLN A 9 44.09 -26.14 -4.61
N ARG A 10 43.88 -24.82 -4.48
CA ARG A 10 42.54 -24.24 -4.32
C ARG A 10 41.82 -24.32 -5.67
N PRO A 11 40.59 -24.84 -5.75
CA PRO A 11 39.88 -24.96 -7.02
C PRO A 11 39.45 -23.57 -7.54
N LEU A 12 39.76 -23.29 -8.81
CA LEU A 12 39.42 -22.08 -9.56
C LEU A 12 37.96 -22.08 -10.10
N THR A 13 37.00 -22.68 -9.40
CA THR A 13 35.64 -22.93 -9.96
C THR A 13 34.59 -21.84 -9.68
N ASN A 14 34.91 -20.78 -8.92
CA ASN A 14 33.86 -19.92 -8.32
C ASN A 14 33.32 -18.77 -9.20
N LYS A 15 33.89 -18.48 -10.37
CA LYS A 15 33.49 -17.29 -11.16
C LYS A 15 32.11 -17.39 -11.82
N LYS A 16 31.59 -18.60 -12.07
CA LYS A 16 30.22 -18.78 -12.62
C LYS A 16 29.17 -18.72 -11.52
N GLU A 17 29.44 -19.30 -10.36
CA GLU A 17 28.53 -19.28 -9.21
C GLU A 17 28.40 -17.85 -8.64
N GLU A 18 29.50 -17.08 -8.57
CA GLU A 18 29.44 -15.67 -8.17
C GLU A 18 28.55 -14.82 -9.10
N LYS A 19 28.59 -15.07 -10.41
CA LYS A 19 27.75 -14.34 -11.38
C LYS A 19 26.26 -14.67 -11.23
N ILE A 20 25.94 -15.92 -10.93
CA ILE A 20 24.55 -16.35 -10.69
C ILE A 20 24.05 -15.72 -9.38
N SER A 21 24.87 -15.75 -8.32
CA SER A 21 24.53 -15.13 -7.05
C SER A 21 24.33 -13.61 -7.15
N LEU A 22 25.15 -12.89 -7.95
CA LEU A 22 24.98 -11.46 -8.15
C LEU A 22 23.67 -11.13 -8.87
N LYS A 23 23.29 -11.94 -9.86
CA LYS A 23 22.05 -11.77 -10.61
C LYS A 23 20.83 -12.00 -9.71
N ASP A 24 20.82 -13.07 -8.93
CA ASP A 24 19.74 -13.37 -7.99
C ASP A 24 19.60 -12.28 -6.91
N GLN A 25 20.72 -11.73 -6.45
CA GLN A 25 20.72 -10.62 -5.48
C GLN A 25 20.15 -9.32 -6.09
N LEU A 26 20.45 -9.04 -7.36
CA LEU A 26 19.87 -7.90 -8.08
C LEU A 26 18.37 -8.09 -8.34
N GLU A 27 17.93 -9.30 -8.70
CA GLU A 27 16.50 -9.62 -8.84
C GLU A 27 15.76 -9.44 -7.50
N GLY A 28 16.37 -9.88 -6.39
CA GLY A 28 15.83 -9.68 -5.04
C GLY A 28 15.69 -8.20 -4.64
N ASP A 29 16.68 -7.37 -4.97
CA ASP A 29 16.65 -5.92 -4.70
C ASP A 29 15.59 -5.20 -5.55
N VAL A 30 15.50 -5.54 -6.85
CA VAL A 30 14.48 -5.00 -7.76
C VAL A 30 13.08 -5.36 -7.28
N TYR A 31 12.87 -6.61 -6.88
CA TYR A 31 11.58 -7.05 -6.33
C TYR A 31 11.23 -6.33 -5.03
N SER A 32 12.21 -6.15 -4.14
CA SER A 32 12.04 -5.43 -2.87
C SER A 32 11.67 -3.96 -3.10
N LYS A 33 12.26 -3.32 -4.10
CA LYS A 33 11.95 -1.94 -4.49
C LYS A 33 10.54 -1.81 -5.07
N LEU A 34 10.15 -2.74 -5.96
CA LEU A 34 8.79 -2.78 -6.51
C LEU A 34 7.73 -3.00 -5.43
N LYS A 35 7.98 -3.91 -4.49
CA LYS A 35 7.08 -4.15 -3.36
C LYS A 35 6.95 -2.93 -2.46
N SER A 36 8.07 -2.31 -2.10
CA SER A 36 8.09 -1.08 -1.29
C SER A 36 7.29 0.04 -1.98
N MET A 37 7.46 0.20 -3.29
CA MET A 37 6.76 1.24 -4.06
C MET A 37 5.25 0.96 -4.16
N LYS A 38 4.86 -0.31 -4.33
CA LYS A 38 3.45 -0.73 -4.27
C LYS A 38 2.83 -0.42 -2.91
N ASP A 39 3.52 -0.77 -1.82
CA ASP A 39 3.01 -0.56 -0.47
C ASP A 39 2.86 0.94 -0.17
N GLN A 40 3.80 1.77 -0.62
CA GLN A 40 3.69 3.23 -0.54
C GLN A 40 2.47 3.76 -1.29
N LEU A 41 2.25 3.31 -2.53
CA LEU A 41 1.09 3.73 -3.32
C LEU A 41 -0.23 3.35 -2.63
N VAL A 42 -0.35 2.11 -2.16
CA VAL A 42 -1.55 1.65 -1.43
C VAL A 42 -1.80 2.49 -0.17
N GLN A 43 -0.76 2.82 0.60
CA GLN A 43 -0.90 3.68 1.77
C GLN A 43 -1.36 5.09 1.40
N THR A 44 -0.81 5.68 0.34
CA THR A 44 -1.22 7.01 -0.11
C THR A 44 -2.68 7.04 -0.56
N GLU A 45 -3.12 6.02 -1.30
CA GLU A 45 -4.48 5.92 -1.82
C GLU A 45 -5.49 5.70 -0.69
N GLN A 46 -5.16 4.84 0.28
CA GLN A 46 -5.98 4.63 1.47
C GLN A 46 -6.13 5.90 2.31
N LYS A 47 -5.03 6.65 2.49
CA LYS A 47 -5.05 7.91 3.24
C LYS A 47 -5.93 8.95 2.56
N HIS A 48 -5.81 9.12 1.25
CA HIS A 48 -6.64 10.05 0.49
C HIS A 48 -8.13 9.68 0.56
N LYS A 49 -8.44 8.39 0.43
CA LYS A 49 -9.83 7.91 0.50
C LYS A 49 -10.45 8.08 1.90
N ALA A 50 -9.65 7.90 2.95
CA ALA A 50 -10.09 8.15 4.32
C ALA A 50 -10.39 9.64 4.56
N GLU A 51 -9.51 10.53 4.09
CA GLU A 51 -9.67 11.97 4.22
C GLU A 51 -10.89 12.49 3.45
N GLU A 52 -11.12 12.04 2.22
CA GLU A 52 -12.32 12.39 1.46
C GLU A 52 -13.61 11.88 2.13
N ALA A 53 -13.58 10.68 2.71
CA ALA A 53 -14.73 10.11 3.40
C ALA A 53 -15.05 10.88 4.68
N GLU A 54 -14.02 11.33 5.42
CA GLU A 54 -14.18 12.15 6.62
C GLU A 54 -14.71 13.54 6.28
N ARG A 55 -14.16 14.20 5.26
CA ARG A 55 -14.68 15.49 4.77
C ARG A 55 -16.13 15.42 4.34
N LYS A 56 -16.53 14.36 3.61
CA LYS A 56 -17.94 14.16 3.21
C LYS A 56 -18.86 13.94 4.41
N LYS A 57 -18.40 13.26 5.46
CA LYS A 57 -19.20 13.07 6.70
C LYS A 57 -19.37 14.37 7.45
N GLU A 58 -18.32 15.17 7.56
CA GLU A 58 -18.39 16.47 8.26
C GLU A 58 -19.27 17.47 7.51
N GLU A 59 -19.16 17.52 6.18
CA GLU A 59 -20.00 18.36 5.33
C GLU A 59 -21.48 17.98 5.46
N LYS A 60 -21.80 16.68 5.46
CA LYS A 60 -23.17 16.19 5.73
C LYS A 60 -23.65 16.60 7.11
N ARG A 61 -22.81 16.45 8.15
CA ARG A 61 -23.18 16.82 9.53
C ARG A 61 -23.47 18.30 9.67
N LEU A 62 -22.67 19.17 9.02
CA LEU A 62 -22.89 20.61 9.05
C LEU A 62 -24.13 20.99 8.23
N LYS A 63 -24.34 20.36 7.08
CA LYS A 63 -25.55 20.56 6.26
C LYS A 63 -26.81 20.11 6.99
N GLU A 64 -26.79 18.98 7.70
CA GLU A 64 -27.93 18.52 8.50
C GLU A 64 -28.22 19.43 9.69
N LYS A 65 -27.18 19.94 10.36
CA LYS A 65 -27.34 20.90 11.48
C LYS A 65 -27.83 22.27 11.04
N ASN A 66 -27.40 22.72 9.85
CA ASN A 66 -27.79 24.01 9.27
C ASN A 66 -28.96 23.87 8.29
N LYS A 67 -29.47 22.67 8.07
CA LYS A 67 -30.66 22.43 7.24
C LYS A 67 -31.86 23.01 7.98
N SER A 68 -32.63 23.82 7.28
CA SER A 68 -33.89 24.32 7.81
C SER A 68 -34.90 23.17 7.89
N PHE A 69 -35.85 23.30 8.81
CA PHE A 69 -36.91 22.31 9.05
C PHE A 69 -37.65 21.92 7.76
N GLU A 70 -37.83 22.85 6.83
CA GLU A 70 -38.52 22.65 5.56
C GLU A 70 -37.81 21.65 4.63
N GLU A 71 -36.48 21.64 4.63
CA GLU A 71 -35.68 20.71 3.81
C GLU A 71 -35.66 19.31 4.43
N LEU A 72 -35.51 19.22 5.75
CA LEU A 72 -35.65 17.95 6.48
C LEU A 72 -37.06 17.37 6.33
N PHE A 73 -38.08 18.23 6.34
CA PHE A 73 -39.47 17.85 6.18
C PHE A 73 -39.75 17.35 4.76
N ALA A 74 -39.27 18.06 3.73
CA ALA A 74 -39.35 17.63 2.33
C ALA A 74 -38.65 16.27 2.09
N GLU A 75 -37.50 16.02 2.74
CA GLU A 75 -36.80 14.72 2.68
C GLU A 75 -37.51 13.62 3.46
N SER A 76 -38.22 13.94 4.54
CA SER A 76 -38.91 12.95 5.37
C SER A 76 -40.12 12.30 4.69
N ASN A 77 -40.50 12.77 3.49
CA ASN A 77 -41.66 12.32 2.73
C ASN A 77 -42.97 12.35 3.54
N GLN A 78 -42.99 13.08 4.66
CA GLN A 78 -44.16 13.24 5.49
C GLN A 78 -45.06 14.30 4.86
N ASN A 79 -46.16 13.85 4.28
CA ASN A 79 -47.17 14.75 3.75
C ASN A 79 -48.14 15.10 4.87
N TRP A 80 -47.99 16.29 5.46
CA TRP A 80 -48.88 16.79 6.52
C TRP A 80 -50.37 16.82 6.13
N LYS A 81 -50.67 16.79 4.82
CA LYS A 81 -52.04 16.67 4.30
C LYS A 81 -52.67 15.30 4.56
N GLU A 82 -51.89 14.28 4.89
CA GLU A 82 -52.39 12.93 5.22
C GLU A 82 -52.83 12.81 6.69
N PHE A 83 -52.48 13.79 7.51
CA PHE A 83 -52.82 13.82 8.94
C PHE A 83 -53.97 14.79 9.28
N LYS A 84 -54.63 15.38 8.28
CA LYS A 84 -55.63 16.45 8.46
C LYS A 84 -57.05 16.00 8.16
#